data_AF-A0A9D5QM71-F1
#
_entry.id   AF-A0A9D5QM71-F1
#
_cell.length_a   1.000
_cell.length_b   1.000
_cell.length_c   1.000
_cell.angle_alpha   90.00
_cell.angle_beta   90.00
_cell.angle_gamma   90.00
#
_symmetry.space_group_name_H-M   'P 1'
#
loop_
_entity.id
_entity.type
_entity.pdbx_description
1 polymer ?
#
loop_
_entity_poly.entity_id
_entity_poly.type
_entity_poly.pdbx_seq_one_letter_code
_entity_poly.pdbx_strand_id
1 'polypeptide(L)'
;MTNVSMAPRQLPNNLREWDNYSTALKPFDLSGTNSPGTEGSVDNLANGGAINVHRMAARFDFRDGSQMEGGNGIKGTPFTYEVVKNEDGETIVNCKILAMGLYNMSKTQYYLSRVSANGRPSGANYQLLGAELPWFNGAGGNYIISTNYDAKYAEITSNFSNYFEYPFFAPNGVVADRGEGWDWAYCENVVKNPSDNYADKSYHVWRYLTENTIPGPPVHQTNGQSTGVAFKARLLPTDKLNDAGSDKWENMLYEALAYEASSIGPNKLLHHDRDLDPVLYSLSGNTLYITWDNVREAALADAGYDVTKGQNQILDRTVPLYQIVYGTGGVGVVTDDEGRPVFTDGLAQDRNSLNYLWQTWDDARTANPNSSATQTAMIAFKSAATGAGFTLYQTSQDPQTGEWGYYCYYYYWNRHNDNGQAGAMGPMEFAVVRNNVYKLAVTTLHTLGHPRIPENDPEDPDPKDPDEKSEVYITVSVDVVPWVARLNNIEF
;
A
#
# COMPACT_ATOMS: atom_id res chain seq x y z
N MET A 1 21.56 -10.14 17.03
CA MET A 1 22.60 -10.19 15.98
C MET A 1 23.02 -11.64 15.82
N THR A 2 23.47 -12.05 14.65
CA THR A 2 23.87 -13.44 14.32
C THR A 2 25.14 -13.44 13.50
N ASN A 3 25.92 -14.51 13.54
CA ASN A 3 27.15 -14.64 12.76
C ASN A 3 26.91 -14.41 11.26
N VAL A 4 27.85 -13.75 10.59
CA VAL A 4 27.84 -13.56 9.13
C VAL A 4 28.18 -14.86 8.40
N SER A 5 29.14 -15.59 8.95
CA SER A 5 29.66 -16.84 8.43
C SER A 5 29.99 -17.77 9.59
N MET A 6 30.23 -19.05 9.30
CA MET A 6 30.82 -19.92 10.30
C MET A 6 32.17 -19.33 10.76
N ALA A 7 32.38 -19.26 12.07
CA ALA A 7 33.58 -18.71 12.69
C ALA A 7 34.21 -19.80 13.57
N PRO A 8 34.99 -20.75 13.01
CA PRO A 8 35.65 -21.78 13.79
C PRO A 8 36.64 -21.14 14.77
N ARG A 9 36.75 -21.71 15.97
CA ARG A 9 37.69 -21.28 17.01
C ARG A 9 38.46 -22.47 17.54
N GLN A 10 39.73 -22.22 17.83
CA GLN A 10 40.58 -23.19 18.50
C GLN A 10 40.21 -23.20 19.99
N LEU A 11 40.14 -24.39 20.54
CA LEU A 11 39.92 -24.66 21.95
C LEU A 11 41.18 -25.30 22.53
N PRO A 12 41.38 -25.28 23.86
CA PRO A 12 42.44 -26.03 24.52
C PRO A 12 42.44 -27.50 24.10
N ASN A 13 43.61 -28.06 23.89
CA ASN A 13 43.78 -29.38 23.26
C ASN A 13 43.35 -30.53 24.18
N ASN A 14 43.31 -30.29 25.49
CA ASN A 14 42.94 -31.27 26.50
C ASN A 14 42.24 -30.60 27.69
N LEU A 15 41.60 -31.43 28.52
CA LEU A 15 40.83 -30.97 29.67
C LEU A 15 41.67 -30.27 30.75
N ARG A 16 42.96 -30.63 30.89
CA ARG A 16 43.84 -30.03 31.92
C ARG A 16 44.19 -28.58 31.60
N GLU A 17 44.27 -28.22 30.32
CA GLU A 17 44.46 -26.84 29.90
C GLU A 17 43.22 -25.96 30.17
N TRP A 18 42.02 -26.56 30.25
CA TRP A 18 40.80 -25.86 30.62
C TRP A 18 40.78 -25.40 32.08
N ASP A 19 41.53 -26.06 32.98
CA ASP A 19 41.60 -25.68 34.40
C ASP A 19 42.10 -24.23 34.59
N ASN A 20 42.90 -23.73 33.63
CA ASN A 20 43.39 -22.35 33.63
C ASN A 20 42.28 -21.32 33.45
N TYR A 21 41.14 -21.74 32.91
CA TYR A 21 40.00 -20.88 32.57
C TYR A 21 38.73 -21.21 33.36
N SER A 22 38.87 -21.88 34.50
CA SER A 22 37.76 -22.38 35.33
C SER A 22 37.13 -21.35 36.26
N THR A 23 37.51 -20.06 36.16
CA THR A 23 37.04 -19.00 37.06
C THR A 23 36.66 -17.75 36.28
N ALA A 24 35.69 -16.98 36.78
CA ALA A 24 35.26 -15.73 36.17
C ALA A 24 36.37 -14.66 36.04
N LEU A 25 37.46 -14.78 36.79
CA LEU A 25 38.63 -13.88 36.71
C LEU A 25 39.66 -14.30 35.66
N LYS A 26 39.49 -15.49 35.07
CA LYS A 26 40.34 -16.04 34.01
C LYS A 26 39.46 -16.62 32.91
N PRO A 27 38.59 -15.83 32.27
CA PRO A 27 37.75 -16.34 31.19
C PRO A 27 38.61 -16.82 30.01
N PHE A 28 38.08 -17.75 29.23
CA PHE A 28 38.70 -18.13 27.96
C PHE A 28 38.26 -17.14 26.88
N ASP A 29 39.22 -16.54 26.19
CA ASP A 29 38.95 -15.57 25.14
C ASP A 29 38.81 -16.27 23.78
N LEU A 30 37.58 -16.34 23.25
CA LEU A 30 37.32 -16.95 21.94
C LEU A 30 37.71 -16.05 20.76
N SER A 31 38.08 -14.80 20.99
CA SER A 31 38.42 -13.82 19.95
C SER A 31 39.85 -13.31 20.03
N GLY A 32 40.55 -13.61 21.12
CA GLY A 32 41.91 -13.17 21.39
C GLY A 32 42.91 -14.30 21.60
N THR A 33 44.03 -13.98 22.24
CA THR A 33 45.12 -14.92 22.50
C THR A 33 45.08 -15.38 23.95
N ASN A 34 45.09 -16.70 24.16
CA ASN A 34 45.08 -17.32 25.47
C ASN A 34 46.42 -17.95 25.80
N SER A 35 46.90 -17.77 27.03
CA SER A 35 48.16 -18.28 27.56
C SER A 35 49.36 -18.12 26.61
N PRO A 36 49.63 -16.88 26.11
CA PRO A 36 50.67 -16.63 25.10
C PRO A 36 52.05 -17.09 25.60
N GLY A 37 52.78 -17.81 24.74
CA GLY A 37 54.14 -18.26 25.05
C GLY A 37 54.25 -19.52 25.92
N THR A 38 53.14 -20.26 26.11
CA THR A 38 53.12 -21.54 26.84
C THR A 38 52.74 -22.71 25.93
N GLU A 39 52.94 -23.96 26.37
CA GLU A 39 52.54 -25.17 25.62
C GLU A 39 51.01 -25.26 25.38
N GLY A 40 50.19 -24.59 26.20
CA GLY A 40 48.73 -24.50 26.05
C GLY A 40 48.25 -23.22 25.38
N SER A 41 49.11 -22.55 24.60
CA SER A 41 48.76 -21.30 23.93
C SER A 41 47.74 -21.55 22.82
N VAL A 42 46.64 -20.79 22.85
CA VAL A 42 45.61 -20.80 21.81
C VAL A 42 45.44 -19.39 21.28
N ASP A 43 45.78 -19.18 20.01
CA ASP A 43 45.70 -17.86 19.37
C ASP A 43 44.50 -17.79 18.42
N ASN A 44 43.36 -17.30 18.94
CA ASN A 44 42.19 -17.00 18.13
C ASN A 44 42.24 -15.59 17.53
N LEU A 45 43.14 -14.70 17.97
CA LEU A 45 43.29 -13.35 17.43
C LEU A 45 43.78 -13.39 15.98
N ALA A 46 44.88 -14.13 15.73
CA ALA A 46 45.41 -14.33 14.39
C ALA A 46 44.54 -15.28 13.55
N ASN A 47 43.80 -16.20 14.19
CA ASN A 47 42.96 -17.22 13.55
C ASN A 47 41.46 -16.87 13.57
N GLY A 48 41.13 -15.64 13.19
CA GLY A 48 39.75 -15.22 12.92
C GLY A 48 39.16 -14.18 13.87
N GLY A 49 39.87 -13.79 14.92
CA GLY A 49 39.65 -12.59 15.73
C GLY A 49 38.23 -12.38 16.23
N ALA A 50 37.80 -11.11 16.23
CA ALA A 50 36.42 -10.73 16.49
C ALA A 50 35.47 -11.42 15.49
N ILE A 51 34.28 -11.80 15.96
CA ILE A 51 33.26 -12.42 15.11
C ILE A 51 32.48 -11.33 14.39
N ASN A 52 32.41 -11.45 13.06
CA ASN A 52 31.50 -10.63 12.27
C ASN A 52 30.06 -11.07 12.52
N VAL A 53 29.21 -10.10 12.86
CA VAL A 53 27.78 -10.32 13.06
C VAL A 53 26.92 -9.41 12.21
N HIS A 54 25.80 -9.95 11.73
CA HIS A 54 24.70 -9.25 11.08
C HIS A 54 23.54 -9.03 12.05
N ARG A 55 22.72 -8.03 11.77
CA ARG A 55 21.43 -7.87 12.46
C ARG A 55 20.46 -8.94 11.98
N MET A 56 19.64 -9.41 12.91
CA MET A 56 18.58 -10.39 12.62
C MET A 56 17.33 -9.76 12.02
N ALA A 57 17.31 -8.45 11.88
CA ALA A 57 16.17 -7.69 11.37
C ALA A 57 16.60 -6.94 10.12
N ALA A 58 15.64 -6.71 9.24
CA ALA A 58 15.70 -5.62 8.28
C ALA A 58 15.20 -4.33 8.94
N ARG A 59 15.40 -3.19 8.26
CA ARG A 59 14.82 -1.91 8.67
C ARG A 59 14.26 -1.16 7.48
N PHE A 60 13.10 -0.56 7.66
CA PHE A 60 12.57 0.44 6.75
C PHE A 60 12.87 1.83 7.31
N ASP A 61 13.45 2.67 6.45
CA ASP A 61 13.66 4.09 6.68
C ASP A 61 12.78 4.85 5.68
N PHE A 62 12.33 6.05 6.07
CA PHE A 62 11.41 6.85 5.27
C PHE A 62 11.85 8.31 5.23
N ARG A 63 11.57 8.98 4.10
CA ARG A 63 11.65 10.44 3.98
C ARG A 63 10.47 10.99 3.19
N ASP A 64 10.23 12.28 3.32
CA ASP A 64 9.31 13.00 2.44
C ASP A 64 9.90 13.11 1.03
N GLY A 65 9.31 12.42 0.06
CA GLY A 65 9.71 12.49 -1.34
C GLY A 65 8.97 13.56 -2.15
N SER A 66 7.97 14.25 -1.58
CA SER A 66 7.25 15.34 -2.27
C SER A 66 8.16 16.53 -2.63
N GLN A 67 9.33 16.62 -1.99
CA GLN A 67 10.31 17.67 -2.22
C GLN A 67 11.41 17.25 -3.21
N MET A 68 11.38 16.01 -3.71
CA MET A 68 12.38 15.50 -4.65
C MET A 68 12.09 15.95 -6.08
N GLU A 69 13.15 16.13 -6.87
CA GLU A 69 13.03 16.43 -8.30
C GLU A 69 12.48 15.24 -9.09
N GLY A 70 11.76 15.52 -10.18
CA GLY A 70 11.20 14.52 -11.08
C GLY A 70 9.88 13.88 -10.63
N GLY A 71 9.39 14.21 -9.43
CA GLY A 71 8.06 13.82 -8.93
C GLY A 71 6.97 14.86 -9.21
N ASN A 72 5.74 14.57 -8.77
CA ASN A 72 4.60 15.51 -8.78
C ASN A 72 4.24 16.04 -7.38
N GLY A 73 5.20 15.99 -6.46
CA GLY A 73 5.05 16.59 -5.14
C GLY A 73 5.06 18.12 -5.19
N ILE A 74 4.29 18.74 -4.30
CA ILE A 74 4.17 20.19 -4.20
C ILE A 74 5.32 20.73 -3.33
N LYS A 75 6.20 21.52 -3.95
CA LYS A 75 7.33 22.15 -3.25
C LYS A 75 6.84 23.07 -2.12
N GLY A 76 7.39 22.90 -0.94
CA GLY A 76 7.01 23.66 0.26
C GLY A 76 5.77 23.15 0.98
N THR A 77 5.07 22.13 0.45
CA THR A 77 3.90 21.51 1.07
C THR A 77 4.18 20.02 1.31
N PRO A 78 4.72 19.66 2.50
CA PRO A 78 5.16 18.29 2.78
C PRO A 78 4.10 17.23 2.50
N PHE A 79 4.55 16.09 1.97
CA PHE A 79 3.75 14.90 1.66
C PHE A 79 2.55 15.12 0.71
N THR A 80 2.48 16.25 0.00
CA THR A 80 1.33 16.60 -0.84
C THR A 80 1.68 16.51 -2.32
N TYR A 81 0.80 15.90 -3.12
CA TYR A 81 1.02 15.62 -4.54
C TYR A 81 -0.20 16.05 -5.37
N GLU A 82 0.07 16.50 -6.59
CA GLU A 82 -0.95 16.90 -7.58
C GLU A 82 -1.50 15.67 -8.31
N VAL A 83 -2.80 15.37 -8.21
CA VAL A 83 -3.35 14.09 -8.69
C VAL A 83 -4.42 14.28 -9.77
N VAL A 84 -5.59 14.82 -9.41
CA VAL A 84 -6.71 14.94 -10.36
C VAL A 84 -6.60 16.26 -11.09
N LYS A 85 -6.76 16.23 -12.42
CA LYS A 85 -6.69 17.39 -13.31
C LYS A 85 -8.00 17.56 -14.08
N ASN A 86 -8.38 18.81 -14.35
CA ASN A 86 -9.50 19.11 -15.25
C ASN A 86 -9.09 18.97 -16.73
N GLU A 87 -10.02 19.25 -17.64
CA GLU A 87 -9.79 19.17 -19.10
C GLU A 87 -8.70 20.13 -19.59
N ASP A 88 -8.51 21.26 -18.91
CA ASP A 88 -7.45 22.24 -19.18
C ASP A 88 -6.06 21.81 -18.65
N GLY A 89 -6.00 20.66 -17.95
CA GLY A 89 -4.78 20.13 -17.35
C GLY A 89 -4.36 20.80 -16.03
N GLU A 90 -5.24 21.63 -15.46
CA GLU A 90 -5.04 22.25 -14.15
C GLU A 90 -5.41 21.25 -13.04
N THR A 91 -4.57 21.18 -12.01
CA THR A 91 -4.83 20.30 -10.86
C THR A 91 -6.02 20.82 -10.07
N ILE A 92 -7.04 19.97 -9.91
CA ILE A 92 -8.26 20.26 -9.13
C ILE A 92 -8.27 19.57 -7.77
N VAL A 93 -7.61 18.41 -7.63
CA VAL A 93 -7.50 17.67 -6.36
C VAL A 93 -6.06 17.24 -6.11
N ASN A 94 -5.57 17.56 -4.91
CA ASN A 94 -4.31 17.09 -4.36
C ASN A 94 -4.54 15.89 -3.42
N CYS A 95 -3.51 15.08 -3.23
CA CYS A 95 -3.48 14.05 -2.19
C CYS A 95 -2.33 14.32 -1.21
N LYS A 96 -2.64 14.40 0.09
CA LYS A 96 -1.65 14.48 1.16
C LYS A 96 -1.50 13.13 1.85
N ILE A 97 -0.32 12.51 1.75
CA ILE A 97 0.00 11.27 2.49
C ILE A 97 0.13 11.60 3.97
N LEU A 98 -0.67 10.92 4.80
CA LEU A 98 -0.70 11.13 6.25
C LEU A 98 0.08 10.06 7.00
N ALA A 99 -0.09 8.80 6.61
CA ALA A 99 0.42 7.65 7.33
C ALA A 99 0.84 6.51 6.39
N MET A 100 1.72 5.66 6.92
CA MET A 100 2.19 4.44 6.27
C MET A 100 1.92 3.23 7.18
N GLY A 101 1.36 2.16 6.63
CA GLY A 101 0.95 0.95 7.35
C GLY A 101 1.73 -0.25 6.84
N LEU A 102 2.44 -0.95 7.73
CA LEU A 102 3.12 -2.19 7.35
C LEU A 102 2.12 -3.34 7.24
N TYR A 103 2.26 -4.15 6.18
CA TYR A 103 1.52 -5.40 6.04
C TYR A 103 2.42 -6.59 5.67
N ASN A 104 1.92 -7.79 5.95
CA ASN A 104 2.56 -9.08 5.67
C ASN A 104 3.97 -9.23 6.28
N MET A 105 4.18 -8.80 7.53
CA MET A 105 5.44 -9.04 8.22
C MET A 105 5.51 -10.50 8.71
N SER A 106 6.53 -11.27 8.36
CA SER A 106 6.60 -12.70 8.71
C SER A 106 6.62 -12.92 10.23
N LYS A 107 5.77 -13.80 10.76
CA LYS A 107 5.75 -14.14 12.20
C LYS A 107 6.97 -14.93 12.63
N THR A 108 7.56 -15.66 11.70
CA THR A 108 8.68 -16.56 11.98
C THR A 108 9.83 -16.23 11.05
N GLN A 109 11.04 -16.34 11.59
CA GLN A 109 12.27 -16.28 10.84
C GLN A 109 13.27 -17.20 11.51
N TYR A 110 14.24 -17.67 10.75
CA TYR A 110 15.31 -18.45 11.33
C TYR A 110 16.29 -17.59 12.12
N TYR A 111 16.88 -18.16 13.18
CA TYR A 111 17.96 -17.49 13.91
C TYR A 111 19.20 -17.27 13.02
N LEU A 112 19.80 -18.34 12.51
CA LEU A 112 20.91 -18.26 11.55
C LEU A 112 20.35 -18.15 10.12
N SER A 113 20.98 -17.35 9.24
CA SER A 113 20.60 -17.30 7.82
C SER A 113 20.91 -18.62 7.13
N ARG A 114 20.15 -18.94 6.08
CA ARG A 114 20.40 -20.09 5.22
C ARG A 114 20.10 -19.72 3.79
N VAL A 115 20.86 -20.30 2.87
CA VAL A 115 20.66 -20.15 1.43
C VAL A 115 20.61 -21.51 0.75
N SER A 116 19.92 -21.60 -0.37
CA SER A 116 19.97 -22.74 -1.28
C SER A 116 19.67 -22.32 -2.71
N ALA A 117 19.95 -23.19 -3.68
CA ALA A 117 19.75 -22.86 -5.10
C ALA A 117 18.28 -22.61 -5.48
N ASN A 118 17.31 -23.09 -4.69
CA ASN A 118 15.87 -23.05 -4.99
C ASN A 118 14.99 -22.66 -3.79
N GLY A 119 15.60 -22.18 -2.69
CA GLY A 119 14.89 -21.77 -1.49
C GLY A 119 14.47 -22.92 -0.58
N ARG A 120 14.73 -24.18 -0.93
CA ARG A 120 14.41 -25.34 -0.07
C ARG A 120 15.28 -25.37 1.19
N PRO A 121 14.73 -25.80 2.34
CA PRO A 121 15.47 -25.99 3.61
C PRO A 121 16.45 -27.17 3.61
N SER A 122 16.68 -27.81 2.46
CA SER A 122 17.63 -28.91 2.27
C SER A 122 17.93 -29.11 0.78
N GLY A 123 18.92 -29.94 0.47
CA GLY A 123 19.25 -30.32 -0.91
C GLY A 123 20.45 -29.57 -1.49
N ALA A 124 20.49 -29.46 -2.81
CA ALA A 124 21.66 -28.93 -3.53
C ALA A 124 22.00 -27.49 -3.12
N ASN A 125 23.29 -27.26 -2.84
CA ASN A 125 23.83 -25.96 -2.42
C ASN A 125 23.17 -25.35 -1.17
N TYR A 126 22.53 -26.17 -0.32
CA TYR A 126 22.09 -25.73 1.00
C TYR A 126 23.29 -25.34 1.85
N GLN A 127 23.29 -24.12 2.37
CA GLN A 127 24.35 -23.61 3.25
C GLN A 127 23.76 -22.83 4.42
N LEU A 128 24.19 -23.19 5.62
CA LEU A 128 23.97 -22.41 6.83
C LEU A 128 24.98 -21.26 6.86
N LEU A 129 24.51 -20.03 7.08
CA LEU A 129 25.33 -18.81 7.01
C LEU A 129 26.05 -18.63 5.67
N GLY A 130 25.46 -19.14 4.58
CA GLY A 130 25.94 -18.86 3.22
C GLY A 130 25.62 -17.43 2.81
N ALA A 131 26.48 -16.85 1.97
CA ALA A 131 26.26 -15.52 1.42
C ALA A 131 25.07 -15.53 0.45
N GLU A 132 24.27 -14.46 0.49
CA GLU A 132 23.30 -14.18 -0.58
C GLU A 132 24.06 -13.85 -1.86
N LEU A 133 23.69 -14.50 -2.96
CA LEU A 133 24.24 -14.28 -4.29
C LEU A 133 23.17 -13.61 -5.14
N PRO A 134 23.44 -12.40 -5.67
CA PRO A 134 22.44 -11.65 -6.40
C PRO A 134 22.15 -12.30 -7.76
N TRP A 135 20.92 -12.08 -8.25
CA TRP A 135 20.48 -12.59 -9.54
C TRP A 135 20.76 -11.57 -10.66
N PHE A 136 22.04 -11.27 -10.93
CA PHE A 136 22.42 -10.37 -12.02
C PHE A 136 22.84 -11.12 -13.29
N ASN A 137 22.35 -10.66 -14.45
CA ASN A 137 22.89 -10.91 -15.79
C ASN A 137 23.28 -12.38 -16.10
N GLY A 138 22.44 -13.34 -15.68
CA GLY A 138 22.65 -14.77 -15.95
C GLY A 138 23.74 -15.47 -15.14
N ALA A 139 24.34 -14.81 -14.13
CA ALA A 139 25.43 -15.37 -13.32
C ALA A 139 24.97 -16.45 -12.30
N GLY A 140 23.66 -16.66 -12.16
CA GLY A 140 23.07 -17.59 -11.18
C GLY A 140 23.16 -17.04 -9.75
N GLY A 141 22.01 -16.84 -9.11
CA GLY A 141 21.92 -16.44 -7.71
C GLY A 141 21.56 -17.60 -6.79
N ASN A 142 21.24 -17.28 -5.54
CA ASN A 142 20.62 -18.22 -4.60
C ASN A 142 19.41 -17.59 -3.91
N TYR A 143 18.66 -18.41 -3.20
CA TYR A 143 17.50 -17.97 -2.44
C TYR A 143 17.80 -18.05 -0.95
N ILE A 144 17.33 -17.04 -0.22
CA ILE A 144 17.30 -17.08 1.24
C ILE A 144 16.06 -17.85 1.67
N ILE A 145 16.27 -18.80 2.57
CA ILE A 145 15.25 -19.79 2.93
C ILE A 145 14.29 -19.22 3.97
N SER A 146 13.01 -19.20 3.64
CA SER A 146 11.92 -18.85 4.55
C SER A 146 11.56 -20.02 5.48
N THR A 147 11.16 -19.71 6.71
CA THR A 147 10.62 -20.68 7.69
C THR A 147 9.31 -21.32 7.24
N ASN A 148 8.51 -20.60 6.45
CA ASN A 148 7.23 -21.05 5.91
C ASN A 148 7.37 -21.57 4.46
N TYR A 149 8.48 -22.23 4.11
CA TYR A 149 8.78 -22.66 2.74
C TYR A 149 7.60 -23.41 2.08
N ASP A 150 7.09 -24.47 2.72
CA ASP A 150 6.08 -25.33 2.09
C ASP A 150 4.77 -24.58 1.82
N ALA A 151 4.32 -23.77 2.79
CA ALA A 151 3.10 -22.97 2.65
C ALA A 151 3.24 -21.90 1.56
N LYS A 152 4.40 -21.23 1.49
CA LYS A 152 4.63 -20.21 0.47
C LYS A 152 4.80 -20.79 -0.93
N TYR A 153 5.49 -21.92 -1.03
CA TYR A 153 5.65 -22.65 -2.29
C TYR A 153 4.31 -23.18 -2.81
N ALA A 154 3.38 -23.52 -1.91
CA ALA A 154 2.01 -23.91 -2.25
C ALA A 154 1.05 -22.72 -2.48
N GLU A 155 1.54 -21.47 -2.36
CA GLU A 155 0.79 -20.20 -2.39
C GLU A 155 -0.22 -20.05 -1.24
N ILE A 156 0.02 -19.06 -0.38
CA ILE A 156 -0.90 -18.75 0.74
C ILE A 156 -2.09 -17.96 0.20
N THR A 157 -3.29 -18.53 0.32
CA THR A 157 -4.54 -17.94 -0.21
C THR A 157 -5.60 -17.68 0.86
N SER A 158 -5.38 -18.12 2.09
CA SER A 158 -6.31 -17.95 3.20
C SER A 158 -5.58 -17.99 4.54
N ASN A 159 -6.28 -17.58 5.60
CA ASN A 159 -5.77 -17.64 6.98
C ASN A 159 -4.38 -16.99 7.15
N PHE A 160 -4.14 -15.87 6.47
CA PHE A 160 -2.88 -15.15 6.41
C PHE A 160 -2.28 -14.82 7.79
N SER A 161 -3.13 -14.61 8.79
CA SER A 161 -2.74 -14.37 10.19
C SER A 161 -1.95 -15.52 10.82
N ASN A 162 -1.95 -16.74 10.24
CA ASN A 162 -1.09 -17.84 10.70
C ASN A 162 0.39 -17.60 10.34
N TYR A 163 0.65 -16.83 9.30
CA TYR A 163 1.99 -16.66 8.71
C TYR A 163 2.52 -15.25 8.93
N PHE A 164 1.64 -14.25 8.94
CA PHE A 164 2.01 -12.84 8.95
C PHE A 164 1.38 -12.06 10.12
N GLU A 165 2.17 -11.15 10.70
CA GLU A 165 1.63 -10.00 11.42
C GLU A 165 1.08 -9.00 10.40
N TYR A 166 -0.06 -8.40 10.74
CA TYR A 166 -0.71 -7.37 9.91
C TYR A 166 -1.01 -7.86 8.49
N PRO A 167 -1.78 -8.95 8.32
CA PRO A 167 -2.01 -9.50 6.99
C PRO A 167 -2.71 -8.49 6.07
N PHE A 168 -2.29 -8.43 4.81
CA PHE A 168 -2.93 -7.58 3.79
C PHE A 168 -4.36 -8.05 3.49
N PHE A 169 -4.53 -9.37 3.41
CA PHE A 169 -5.82 -10.01 3.17
C PHE A 169 -6.46 -10.52 4.46
N ALA A 170 -7.78 -10.38 4.54
CA ALA A 170 -8.61 -11.06 5.52
C ALA A 170 -8.56 -12.60 5.30
N PRO A 171 -9.01 -13.41 6.28
CA PRO A 171 -8.89 -14.87 6.19
C PRO A 171 -9.54 -15.51 4.95
N ASN A 172 -10.53 -14.85 4.35
CA ASN A 172 -11.26 -15.28 3.15
C ASN A 172 -10.58 -14.87 1.83
N GLY A 173 -9.43 -14.20 1.86
CA GLY A 173 -8.71 -13.76 0.66
C GLY A 173 -9.13 -12.40 0.10
N VAL A 174 -10.09 -11.71 0.73
CA VAL A 174 -10.46 -10.33 0.38
C VAL A 174 -9.54 -9.36 1.10
N VAL A 175 -9.22 -8.22 0.49
CA VAL A 175 -8.44 -7.16 1.14
C VAL A 175 -9.11 -6.76 2.46
N ALA A 176 -8.34 -6.62 3.54
CA ALA A 176 -8.89 -6.16 4.82
C ALA A 176 -9.41 -4.71 4.71
N ASP A 177 -10.34 -4.27 5.61
CA ASP A 177 -10.72 -2.85 5.68
C ASP A 177 -9.45 -2.01 5.82
N ARG A 178 -9.19 -1.15 4.84
CA ARG A 178 -7.92 -0.45 4.69
C ARG A 178 -7.69 0.57 5.81
N GLY A 179 -8.69 0.86 6.63
CA GLY A 179 -8.57 1.67 7.84
C GLY A 179 -8.09 0.91 9.08
N GLU A 180 -8.09 -0.42 9.07
CA GLU A 180 -7.93 -1.27 10.26
C GLU A 180 -7.00 -2.46 9.97
N GLY A 181 -6.23 -2.92 10.97
CA GLY A 181 -5.46 -4.19 10.87
C GLY A 181 -4.03 -4.10 10.34
N TRP A 182 -3.60 -2.98 9.75
CA TRP A 182 -2.18 -2.72 9.45
C TRP A 182 -1.49 -1.90 10.56
N ASP A 183 -0.17 -2.02 10.64
CA ASP A 183 0.60 -1.31 11.67
C ASP A 183 0.99 0.09 11.19
N TRP A 184 0.10 1.03 11.46
CA TRP A 184 0.13 2.41 11.01
C TRP A 184 1.10 3.29 11.80
N ALA A 185 1.86 4.12 11.09
CA ALA A 185 2.63 5.23 11.64
C ALA A 185 2.43 6.49 10.79
N TYR A 186 2.26 7.63 11.43
CA TYR A 186 2.12 8.91 10.73
C TYR A 186 3.46 9.36 10.16
N CYS A 187 3.46 9.73 8.88
CA CYS A 187 4.65 10.15 8.14
C CYS A 187 5.34 11.34 8.83
N GLU A 188 4.56 12.32 9.28
CA GLU A 188 5.05 13.50 10.00
C GLU A 188 5.75 13.16 11.33
N ASN A 189 5.39 12.05 11.97
CA ASN A 189 6.06 11.58 13.18
C ASN A 189 7.33 10.82 12.84
N VAL A 190 7.29 9.99 11.80
CA VAL A 190 8.46 9.22 11.34
C VAL A 190 9.60 10.15 10.92
N VAL A 191 9.32 11.22 10.17
CA VAL A 191 10.38 12.17 9.74
C VAL A 191 10.92 13.05 10.88
N LYS A 192 10.36 12.95 12.09
CA LYS A 192 10.92 13.58 13.30
C LYS A 192 11.82 12.65 14.09
N ASN A 193 11.86 11.35 13.75
CA ASN A 193 12.76 10.39 14.38
C ASN A 193 14.22 10.73 14.08
N PRO A 194 15.19 10.15 14.80
CA PRO A 194 16.59 10.33 14.46
C PRO A 194 16.86 9.95 13.00
N SER A 195 17.63 10.81 12.32
CA SER A 195 18.18 10.49 11.00
C SER A 195 18.98 9.20 11.07
N ASP A 196 18.92 8.42 10.00
CA ASP A 196 19.68 7.19 9.83
C ASP A 196 21.20 7.38 9.72
N ASN A 197 21.65 8.64 9.62
CA ASN A 197 23.04 9.08 9.41
C ASN A 197 23.69 8.57 8.12
N TYR A 198 22.90 8.13 7.14
CA TYR A 198 23.39 7.69 5.83
C TYR A 198 23.38 8.86 4.83
N ALA A 199 24.44 8.98 4.03
CA ALA A 199 24.56 9.97 2.95
C ALA A 199 24.15 11.40 3.38
N ASP A 200 23.12 11.96 2.75
CA ASP A 200 22.60 13.31 3.00
C ASP A 200 21.80 13.43 4.31
N LYS A 201 21.62 12.32 5.04
CA LYS A 201 20.91 12.23 6.32
C LYS A 201 19.43 12.59 6.23
N SER A 202 18.84 12.53 5.03
CA SER A 202 17.43 12.87 4.78
C SER A 202 16.43 11.79 5.19
N TYR A 203 16.90 10.56 5.42
CA TYR A 203 16.06 9.43 5.81
C TYR A 203 16.01 9.25 7.32
N HIS A 204 14.82 8.89 7.80
CA HIS A 204 14.53 8.69 9.21
C HIS A 204 14.11 7.26 9.48
N VAL A 205 14.54 6.73 10.61
CA VAL A 205 14.19 5.35 10.99
C VAL A 205 12.69 5.24 11.23
N TRP A 206 12.00 4.39 10.46
CA TRP A 206 10.61 4.04 10.72
C TRP A 206 10.53 2.83 11.65
N ARG A 207 10.98 1.66 11.18
CA ARG A 207 10.81 0.42 11.95
C ARG A 207 11.73 -0.73 11.53
N TYR A 208 11.83 -1.70 12.42
CA TYR A 208 12.49 -2.98 12.18
C TYR A 208 11.48 -4.04 11.72
N LEU A 209 11.95 -4.98 10.89
CA LEU A 209 11.14 -6.06 10.32
C LEU A 209 11.84 -7.40 10.45
N THR A 210 11.05 -8.46 10.55
CA THR A 210 11.51 -9.84 10.41
C THR A 210 11.78 -10.16 8.94
N GLU A 211 12.68 -11.10 8.68
CA GLU A 211 12.94 -11.60 7.33
C GLU A 211 11.69 -12.27 6.74
N ASN A 212 11.31 -11.85 5.54
CA ASN A 212 10.23 -12.42 4.76
C ASN A 212 10.69 -12.64 3.30
N THR A 213 11.09 -13.86 2.97
CA THR A 213 11.57 -14.21 1.62
C THR A 213 10.61 -15.18 0.93
N ILE A 214 10.52 -15.08 -0.39
CA ILE A 214 9.63 -15.92 -1.20
C ILE A 214 10.45 -17.03 -1.87
N PRO A 215 10.11 -18.31 -1.66
CA PRO A 215 10.89 -19.41 -2.21
C PRO A 215 10.56 -19.65 -3.69
N GLY A 216 11.55 -20.13 -4.44
CA GLY A 216 11.32 -20.68 -5.78
C GLY A 216 11.22 -19.61 -6.89
N PRO A 217 10.70 -19.98 -8.06
CA PRO A 217 10.71 -19.11 -9.24
C PRO A 217 9.88 -17.83 -9.04
N PRO A 218 10.08 -16.80 -9.89
CA PRO A 218 9.46 -15.48 -9.69
C PRO A 218 7.95 -15.50 -9.51
N VAL A 219 7.23 -16.42 -10.16
CA VAL A 219 5.76 -16.58 -10.10
C VAL A 219 5.19 -16.74 -8.67
N HIS A 220 6.00 -17.15 -7.69
CA HIS A 220 5.53 -17.31 -6.31
C HIS A 220 5.49 -15.99 -5.52
N GLN A 221 6.04 -14.90 -6.07
CA GLN A 221 6.01 -13.57 -5.47
C GLN A 221 4.66 -12.92 -5.77
N THR A 222 3.76 -13.07 -4.81
CA THR A 222 2.37 -12.65 -4.93
C THR A 222 1.95 -11.77 -3.76
N ASN A 223 0.91 -10.97 -4.00
CA ASN A 223 0.39 -9.98 -3.06
C ASN A 223 0.10 -10.57 -1.67
N GLY A 224 -0.32 -11.84 -1.62
CA GLY A 224 -0.69 -12.55 -0.39
C GLY A 224 0.47 -12.93 0.51
N GLN A 225 1.72 -12.79 0.04
CA GLN A 225 2.88 -13.37 0.72
C GLN A 225 4.00 -12.35 0.96
N SER A 226 4.15 -11.39 0.07
CA SER A 226 5.21 -10.39 0.13
C SER A 226 4.88 -9.27 1.12
N THR A 227 5.90 -8.79 1.82
CA THR A 227 5.79 -7.66 2.75
C THR A 227 5.68 -6.35 1.96
N GLY A 228 4.81 -5.45 2.40
CA GLY A 228 4.66 -4.16 1.77
C GLY A 228 4.16 -3.08 2.72
N VAL A 229 3.93 -1.90 2.16
CA VAL A 229 3.55 -0.68 2.86
C VAL A 229 2.35 -0.06 2.16
N ALA A 230 1.30 0.19 2.92
CA ALA A 230 0.16 0.96 2.45
C ALA A 230 0.32 2.42 2.87
N PHE A 231 0.10 3.36 1.96
CA PHE A 231 0.10 4.79 2.26
C PHE A 231 -1.33 5.31 2.29
N LYS A 232 -1.75 5.85 3.43
CA LYS A 232 -3.04 6.53 3.59
C LYS A 232 -2.88 7.99 3.19
N ALA A 233 -3.68 8.46 2.24
CA ALA A 233 -3.71 9.84 1.81
C ALA A 233 -5.10 10.48 1.98
N ARG A 234 -5.13 11.77 2.31
CA ARG A 234 -6.34 12.61 2.32
C ARG A 234 -6.44 13.35 0.99
N LEU A 235 -7.64 13.37 0.41
CA LEU A 235 -7.94 14.20 -0.75
C LEU A 235 -8.16 15.65 -0.28
N LEU A 236 -7.58 16.60 -0.99
CA LEU A 236 -7.64 18.02 -0.70
C LEU A 236 -8.02 18.79 -1.98
N PRO A 237 -8.93 19.76 -1.91
CA PRO A 237 -9.27 20.55 -3.08
C PRO A 237 -8.14 21.54 -3.40
N THR A 238 -8.19 22.07 -4.60
CA THR A 238 -7.45 23.28 -4.98
C THR A 238 -8.43 24.42 -5.22
N ASP A 239 -7.92 25.66 -5.24
CA ASP A 239 -8.74 26.84 -5.53
C ASP A 239 -9.41 26.79 -6.91
N LYS A 240 -8.91 25.94 -7.83
CA LYS A 240 -9.50 25.74 -9.17
C LYS A 240 -10.93 25.23 -9.17
N LEU A 241 -11.34 24.55 -8.10
CA LEU A 241 -12.73 24.10 -7.93
C LEU A 241 -13.67 25.20 -7.42
N ASN A 242 -13.13 26.38 -7.09
CA ASN A 242 -13.87 27.49 -6.50
C ASN A 242 -13.44 28.84 -7.13
N ASP A 243 -13.05 28.81 -8.40
CA ASP A 243 -12.62 29.97 -9.18
C ASP A 243 -13.83 30.71 -9.79
N ALA A 244 -13.59 31.92 -10.30
CA ALA A 244 -14.59 32.69 -11.03
C ALA A 244 -14.93 32.01 -12.37
N GLY A 245 -15.96 31.16 -12.37
CA GLY A 245 -16.36 30.36 -13.53
C GLY A 245 -16.69 28.92 -13.16
N SER A 246 -16.34 28.47 -11.94
CA SER A 246 -16.60 27.11 -11.50
C SER A 246 -18.09 26.80 -11.45
N ASP A 247 -18.45 25.60 -11.88
CA ASP A 247 -19.85 25.16 -11.91
C ASP A 247 -20.35 24.73 -10.51
N LYS A 248 -21.64 24.36 -10.42
CA LYS A 248 -22.24 23.95 -9.14
C LYS A 248 -21.56 22.71 -8.55
N TRP A 249 -21.09 21.80 -9.38
CA TRP A 249 -20.49 20.53 -8.98
C TRP A 249 -19.05 20.70 -8.52
N GLU A 250 -18.28 21.56 -9.18
CA GLU A 250 -16.93 21.92 -8.78
C GLU A 250 -16.93 22.60 -7.41
N ASN A 251 -17.81 23.60 -7.21
CA ASN A 251 -17.94 24.28 -5.92
C ASN A 251 -18.36 23.31 -4.79
N MET A 252 -19.28 22.39 -5.08
CA MET A 252 -19.71 21.37 -4.12
C MET A 252 -18.60 20.35 -3.82
N LEU A 253 -17.77 20.00 -4.82
CA LEU A 253 -16.60 19.16 -4.64
C LEU A 253 -15.54 19.87 -3.77
N TYR A 254 -15.29 21.16 -4.00
CA TYR A 254 -14.43 21.97 -3.15
C TYR A 254 -14.90 21.91 -1.69
N GLU A 255 -16.19 22.18 -1.46
CA GLU A 255 -16.80 22.19 -0.12
C GLU A 255 -16.64 20.84 0.58
N ALA A 256 -16.92 19.75 -0.12
CA ALA A 256 -16.82 18.40 0.41
C ALA A 256 -15.38 17.98 0.74
N LEU A 257 -14.40 18.30 -0.12
CA LEU A 257 -13.00 17.93 0.09
C LEU A 257 -12.32 18.81 1.14
N ALA A 258 -12.63 20.12 1.17
CA ALA A 258 -12.12 21.04 2.18
C ALA A 258 -12.58 20.61 3.58
N TYR A 259 -13.82 20.14 3.67
CA TYR A 259 -14.43 19.60 4.89
C TYR A 259 -14.38 20.63 6.03
N GLU A 260 -14.76 21.87 5.72
CA GLU A 260 -14.71 22.99 6.66
C GLU A 260 -15.89 22.97 7.64
N ALA A 261 -15.67 23.49 8.86
CA ALA A 261 -16.70 23.54 9.91
C ALA A 261 -17.99 24.25 9.47
N SER A 262 -17.91 25.20 8.53
CA SER A 262 -19.06 25.93 7.96
C SER A 262 -20.00 25.08 7.11
N SER A 263 -19.49 23.94 6.64
CA SER A 263 -20.14 23.00 5.73
C SER A 263 -20.76 21.82 6.45
N ILE A 264 -20.66 21.79 7.79
CA ILE A 264 -21.14 20.70 8.63
C ILE A 264 -22.39 21.12 9.40
N GLY A 265 -23.44 20.30 9.33
CA GLY A 265 -24.67 20.50 10.10
C GLY A 265 -25.92 19.88 9.47
N PRO A 266 -27.08 19.90 10.16
CA PRO A 266 -28.29 19.19 9.72
C PRO A 266 -28.85 19.59 8.35
N ASN A 267 -28.60 20.83 7.92
CA ASN A 267 -29.05 21.39 6.64
C ASN A 267 -27.85 21.84 5.79
N LYS A 268 -26.72 21.17 5.95
CA LYS A 268 -25.48 21.46 5.24
C LYS A 268 -25.09 20.25 4.40
N LEU A 269 -24.04 20.42 3.61
CA LEU A 269 -23.52 19.35 2.75
C LEU A 269 -22.99 18.16 3.56
N LEU A 270 -22.36 18.42 4.71
CA LEU A 270 -21.64 17.44 5.50
C LEU A 270 -22.29 17.24 6.89
N HIS A 271 -22.16 16.03 7.41
CA HIS A 271 -22.86 15.54 8.59
C HIS A 271 -21.97 14.77 9.57
N HIS A 272 -20.69 14.51 9.22
CA HIS A 272 -19.84 13.56 9.96
C HIS A 272 -20.45 12.15 9.96
N ASP A 273 -21.01 11.76 8.83
CA ASP A 273 -21.67 10.47 8.68
C ASP A 273 -21.49 10.00 7.24
N ARG A 274 -20.79 8.88 7.07
CA ARG A 274 -20.46 8.33 5.74
C ARG A 274 -21.68 7.95 4.90
N ASP A 275 -22.84 7.77 5.53
CA ASP A 275 -24.09 7.38 4.89
C ASP A 275 -24.96 8.60 4.53
N LEU A 276 -24.65 9.78 5.08
CA LEU A 276 -25.31 11.05 4.79
C LEU A 276 -24.44 11.99 3.95
N ASP A 277 -23.13 11.96 4.17
CA ASP A 277 -22.17 12.73 3.39
C ASP A 277 -22.16 12.26 1.92
N PRO A 278 -21.79 13.14 0.97
CA PRO A 278 -21.68 12.76 -0.44
C PRO A 278 -20.74 11.57 -0.66
N VAL A 279 -21.04 10.76 -1.68
CA VAL A 279 -20.15 9.71 -2.18
C VAL A 279 -19.48 10.23 -3.43
N LEU A 280 -18.16 10.25 -3.47
CA LEU A 280 -17.43 10.60 -4.70
C LEU A 280 -17.32 9.38 -5.60
N TYR A 281 -17.57 9.56 -6.89
CA TYR A 281 -17.48 8.53 -7.90
C TYR A 281 -16.31 8.85 -8.83
N SER A 282 -15.34 7.95 -8.93
CA SER A 282 -14.28 8.04 -9.92
C SER A 282 -14.48 7.03 -11.03
N LEU A 283 -14.34 7.46 -12.27
CA LEU A 283 -14.32 6.58 -13.45
C LEU A 283 -12.97 6.76 -14.16
N SER A 284 -12.25 5.66 -14.36
CA SER A 284 -10.90 5.65 -14.95
C SER A 284 -9.84 6.47 -14.17
N GLY A 285 -10.02 6.62 -12.85
CA GLY A 285 -9.01 7.16 -11.93
C GLY A 285 -8.87 8.69 -11.89
N ASN A 286 -9.10 9.36 -13.03
CA ASN A 286 -8.86 10.81 -13.20
C ASN A 286 -10.13 11.67 -13.36
N THR A 287 -11.31 11.07 -13.50
CA THR A 287 -12.57 11.83 -13.53
C THR A 287 -13.28 11.64 -12.20
N LEU A 288 -13.62 12.72 -11.50
CA LEU A 288 -14.21 12.66 -10.16
C LEU A 288 -15.55 13.41 -10.11
N TYR A 289 -16.60 12.72 -9.69
CA TYR A 289 -17.95 13.26 -9.55
C TYR A 289 -18.35 13.29 -8.07
N ILE A 290 -18.83 14.43 -7.56
CA ILE A 290 -19.21 14.64 -6.15
C ILE A 290 -20.45 13.84 -5.70
N THR A 291 -21.35 13.50 -6.61
CA THR A 291 -22.58 12.74 -6.33
C THR A 291 -23.00 11.91 -7.55
N TRP A 292 -23.96 11.01 -7.37
CA TRP A 292 -24.55 10.31 -8.51
C TRP A 292 -25.33 11.24 -9.43
N ASP A 293 -25.94 12.29 -8.89
CA ASP A 293 -26.62 13.31 -9.68
C ASP A 293 -25.67 13.99 -10.67
N ASN A 294 -24.43 14.27 -10.23
CA ASN A 294 -23.36 14.76 -11.10
C ASN A 294 -23.02 13.74 -12.20
N VAL A 295 -22.87 12.44 -11.86
CA VAL A 295 -22.64 11.37 -12.87
C VAL A 295 -23.76 11.32 -13.91
N ARG A 296 -25.02 11.46 -13.49
CA ARG A 296 -26.18 11.48 -14.40
C ARG A 296 -26.19 12.69 -15.32
N GLU A 297 -25.93 13.89 -14.79
CA GLU A 297 -25.85 15.11 -15.58
C GLU A 297 -24.71 15.01 -16.61
N ALA A 298 -23.55 14.48 -16.24
CA ALA A 298 -22.45 14.24 -17.16
C ALA A 298 -22.81 13.23 -18.26
N ALA A 299 -23.48 12.13 -17.92
CA ALA A 299 -23.95 11.14 -18.90
C ALA A 299 -25.00 11.70 -19.87
N LEU A 300 -25.88 12.58 -19.39
CA LEU A 300 -26.86 13.30 -20.21
C LEU A 300 -26.17 14.29 -21.15
N ALA A 301 -25.22 15.06 -20.63
CA ALA A 301 -24.45 16.03 -21.42
C ALA A 301 -23.69 15.35 -22.57
N ASP A 302 -23.03 14.21 -22.29
CA ASP A 302 -22.32 13.40 -23.29
C ASP A 302 -23.28 12.85 -24.38
N ALA A 303 -24.51 12.53 -23.99
CA ALA A 303 -25.59 12.13 -24.91
C ALA A 303 -26.24 13.30 -25.67
N GLY A 304 -25.72 14.52 -25.53
CA GLY A 304 -26.20 15.71 -26.23
C GLY A 304 -27.47 16.34 -25.64
N TYR A 305 -27.79 16.04 -24.37
CA TYR A 305 -28.87 16.71 -23.64
C TYR A 305 -28.62 18.22 -23.56
N ASP A 306 -29.67 19.00 -23.81
CA ASP A 306 -29.63 20.46 -23.76
C ASP A 306 -30.92 20.96 -23.10
N VAL A 307 -30.78 21.53 -21.90
CA VAL A 307 -31.88 22.05 -21.10
C VAL A 307 -32.73 23.07 -21.86
N THR A 308 -32.15 23.80 -22.81
CA THR A 308 -32.86 24.83 -23.59
C THR A 308 -33.83 24.25 -24.61
N LYS A 309 -33.68 22.97 -24.98
CA LYS A 309 -34.55 22.27 -25.94
C LYS A 309 -35.78 21.65 -25.30
N GLY A 310 -35.84 21.58 -23.96
CA GLY A 310 -36.97 21.02 -23.22
C GLY A 310 -37.35 19.62 -23.70
N GLN A 311 -38.61 19.41 -24.09
CA GLN A 311 -39.11 18.10 -24.56
C GLN A 311 -38.67 17.75 -26.00
N ASN A 312 -38.18 18.71 -26.78
CA ASN A 312 -37.82 18.53 -28.20
C ASN A 312 -36.33 18.19 -28.39
N GLN A 313 -35.83 17.16 -27.69
CA GLN A 313 -34.45 16.70 -27.81
C GLN A 313 -34.35 15.20 -28.03
N ILE A 314 -33.32 14.78 -28.78
CA ILE A 314 -32.99 13.38 -29.07
C ILE A 314 -31.63 13.11 -28.42
N LEU A 315 -31.57 12.11 -27.55
CA LEU A 315 -30.36 11.70 -26.86
C LEU A 315 -29.59 10.68 -27.71
N ASP A 316 -28.27 10.87 -27.84
CA ASP A 316 -27.38 9.84 -28.35
C ASP A 316 -27.11 8.79 -27.26
N ARG A 317 -27.84 7.67 -27.33
CA ARG A 317 -27.75 6.57 -26.36
C ARG A 317 -26.59 5.61 -26.65
N THR A 318 -25.76 5.92 -27.64
CA THR A 318 -24.62 5.08 -28.04
C THR A 318 -23.32 5.50 -27.39
N VAL A 319 -23.28 6.68 -26.75
CA VAL A 319 -22.09 7.17 -26.06
C VAL A 319 -21.78 6.32 -24.82
N PRO A 320 -20.50 6.03 -24.53
CA PRO A 320 -20.12 5.08 -23.49
C PRO A 320 -20.66 5.41 -22.11
N LEU A 321 -20.61 6.66 -21.68
CA LEU A 321 -21.05 7.05 -20.34
C LEU A 321 -22.58 6.91 -20.19
N TYR A 322 -23.35 7.21 -21.23
CA TYR A 322 -24.78 6.95 -21.25
C TYR A 322 -25.09 5.46 -21.06
N GLN A 323 -24.39 4.59 -21.80
CA GLN A 323 -24.60 3.14 -21.69
C GLN A 323 -24.23 2.59 -20.31
N ILE A 324 -23.19 3.13 -19.69
CA ILE A 324 -22.80 2.77 -18.31
C ILE A 324 -23.88 3.18 -17.31
N VAL A 325 -24.38 4.42 -17.40
CA VAL A 325 -25.29 4.99 -16.39
C VAL A 325 -26.74 4.53 -16.59
N TYR A 326 -27.24 4.54 -17.83
CA TYR A 326 -28.64 4.32 -18.18
C TYR A 326 -28.89 3.00 -18.92
N GLY A 327 -27.84 2.25 -19.27
CA GLY A 327 -27.98 0.98 -19.99
C GLY A 327 -28.56 1.17 -21.39
N THR A 328 -29.50 0.29 -21.75
CA THR A 328 -30.21 0.37 -23.04
C THR A 328 -31.53 1.13 -22.97
N GLY A 329 -31.89 1.62 -21.79
CA GLY A 329 -33.18 2.24 -21.49
C GLY A 329 -33.20 3.76 -21.65
N GLY A 330 -34.35 4.33 -21.30
CA GLY A 330 -34.52 5.77 -21.18
C GLY A 330 -34.04 6.31 -19.85
N VAL A 331 -33.88 7.63 -19.77
CA VAL A 331 -33.37 8.32 -18.55
C VAL A 331 -34.44 8.55 -17.48
N GLY A 332 -35.72 8.37 -17.84
CA GLY A 332 -36.85 8.67 -16.97
C GLY A 332 -37.24 10.16 -17.03
N VAL A 333 -37.51 10.75 -15.86
CA VAL A 333 -37.84 12.18 -15.74
C VAL A 333 -36.61 12.95 -15.29
N VAL A 334 -36.21 13.95 -16.07
CA VAL A 334 -35.19 14.93 -15.67
C VAL A 334 -35.91 16.15 -15.10
N THR A 335 -35.44 16.63 -13.96
CA THR A 335 -35.99 17.79 -13.26
C THR A 335 -35.01 18.95 -13.22
N ASP A 336 -35.52 20.18 -13.06
CA ASP A 336 -34.68 21.33 -12.69
C ASP A 336 -34.33 21.34 -11.20
N ASP A 337 -33.57 22.36 -10.76
CA ASP A 337 -33.12 22.53 -9.38
C ASP A 337 -34.28 22.73 -8.38
N GLU A 338 -35.50 23.07 -8.85
CA GLU A 338 -36.71 23.12 -8.03
C GLU A 338 -37.53 21.82 -8.07
N GLY A 339 -37.02 20.76 -8.70
CA GLY A 339 -37.67 19.46 -8.81
C GLY A 339 -38.80 19.39 -9.83
N ARG A 340 -38.91 20.38 -10.74
CA ARG A 340 -39.97 20.41 -11.76
C ARG A 340 -39.51 19.62 -13.00
N PRO A 341 -40.35 18.75 -13.59
CA PRO A 341 -40.00 18.00 -14.79
C PRO A 341 -39.68 18.91 -15.98
N VAL A 342 -38.47 18.79 -16.55
CA VAL A 342 -38.03 19.53 -17.74
C VAL A 342 -37.91 18.65 -18.99
N PHE A 343 -37.65 17.36 -18.81
CA PHE A 343 -37.62 16.37 -19.89
C PHE A 343 -38.17 15.03 -19.39
N THR A 344 -39.04 14.39 -20.18
CA THR A 344 -39.56 13.06 -19.87
C THR A 344 -39.24 12.14 -21.04
N ASP A 345 -38.40 11.14 -20.79
CA ASP A 345 -38.08 10.13 -21.81
C ASP A 345 -39.25 9.16 -21.99
N GLY A 346 -39.71 9.02 -23.23
CA GLY A 346 -40.77 8.07 -23.59
C GLY A 346 -40.30 6.61 -23.60
N LEU A 347 -38.99 6.35 -23.58
CA LEU A 347 -38.43 5.01 -23.48
C LEU A 347 -38.43 4.52 -22.03
N ALA A 348 -38.84 3.27 -21.81
CA ALA A 348 -38.78 2.66 -20.49
C ALA A 348 -37.34 2.62 -19.94
N GLN A 349 -37.17 2.88 -18.65
CA GLN A 349 -35.87 2.73 -17.99
C GLN A 349 -35.44 1.26 -17.98
N ASP A 350 -34.13 1.04 -18.09
CA ASP A 350 -33.53 -0.28 -17.93
C ASP A 350 -33.39 -0.60 -16.44
N ARG A 351 -34.08 -1.65 -15.98
CA ARG A 351 -34.12 -2.03 -14.55
C ARG A 351 -32.78 -2.53 -14.01
N ASN A 352 -31.84 -2.86 -14.88
CA ASN A 352 -30.49 -3.26 -14.51
C ASN A 352 -29.49 -2.10 -14.64
N SER A 353 -29.91 -0.94 -15.12
CA SER A 353 -29.02 0.23 -15.22
C SER A 353 -28.61 0.74 -13.85
N LEU A 354 -27.41 1.32 -13.77
CA LEU A 354 -26.92 1.91 -12.54
C LEU A 354 -27.85 3.01 -12.03
N ASN A 355 -28.41 3.82 -12.93
CA ASN A 355 -29.36 4.85 -12.56
C ASN A 355 -30.62 4.28 -11.91
N TYR A 356 -31.20 3.20 -12.46
CA TYR A 356 -32.38 2.58 -11.86
C TYR A 356 -32.08 1.98 -10.49
N LEU A 357 -30.93 1.31 -10.35
CA LEU A 357 -30.49 0.74 -9.07
C LEU A 357 -30.23 1.83 -8.03
N TRP A 358 -29.63 2.96 -8.43
CA TRP A 358 -29.44 4.11 -7.57
C TRP A 358 -30.77 4.72 -7.12
N GLN A 359 -31.71 4.94 -8.03
CA GLN A 359 -33.04 5.47 -7.70
C GLN A 359 -33.77 4.55 -6.71
N THR A 360 -33.67 3.23 -6.92
CA THR A 360 -34.23 2.24 -5.99
C THR A 360 -33.61 2.36 -4.59
N TRP A 361 -32.29 2.57 -4.52
CA TRP A 361 -31.60 2.79 -3.25
C TRP A 361 -32.00 4.12 -2.61
N ASP A 362 -32.05 5.19 -3.39
CA ASP A 362 -32.39 6.53 -2.92
C ASP A 362 -33.82 6.63 -2.36
N ASP A 363 -34.78 6.01 -3.05
CA ASP A 363 -36.17 5.89 -2.60
C ASP A 363 -36.25 5.10 -1.28
N ALA A 364 -35.54 3.97 -1.18
CA ALA A 364 -35.52 3.14 0.02
C ALA A 364 -34.86 3.89 1.20
N ARG A 365 -33.76 4.60 0.94
CA ARG A 365 -33.03 5.42 1.91
C ARG A 365 -33.90 6.56 2.43
N THR A 366 -34.62 7.24 1.55
CA THR A 366 -35.56 8.32 1.89
C THR A 366 -36.72 7.80 2.74
N ALA A 367 -37.23 6.61 2.44
CA ALA A 367 -38.32 6.00 3.21
C ALA A 367 -37.86 5.55 4.61
N ASN A 368 -36.73 4.85 4.71
CA ASN A 368 -36.12 4.45 5.97
C ASN A 368 -34.63 4.07 5.78
N PRO A 369 -33.67 4.90 6.21
CA PRO A 369 -32.25 4.66 5.97
C PRO A 369 -31.73 3.39 6.67
N ASN A 370 -32.38 2.96 7.76
CA ASN A 370 -31.95 1.83 8.59
C ASN A 370 -32.64 0.51 8.23
N SER A 371 -33.39 0.45 7.12
CA SER A 371 -34.13 -0.75 6.73
C SER A 371 -33.24 -1.78 6.01
N SER A 372 -33.58 -3.06 6.13
CA SER A 372 -32.94 -4.13 5.35
C SER A 372 -33.13 -3.94 3.84
N ALA A 373 -34.24 -3.30 3.42
CA ALA A 373 -34.48 -2.95 2.03
C ALA A 373 -33.47 -1.92 1.51
N THR A 374 -33.17 -0.88 2.29
CA THR A 374 -32.15 0.13 1.98
C THR A 374 -30.77 -0.51 1.87
N GLN A 375 -30.40 -1.37 2.83
CA GLN A 375 -29.13 -2.10 2.78
C GLN A 375 -29.03 -2.99 1.53
N THR A 376 -30.11 -3.70 1.18
CA THR A 376 -30.15 -4.57 -0.01
C THR A 376 -29.99 -3.76 -1.30
N ALA A 377 -30.70 -2.65 -1.43
CA ALA A 377 -30.63 -1.78 -2.58
C ALA A 377 -29.27 -1.09 -2.72
N MET A 378 -28.68 -0.65 -1.59
CA MET A 378 -27.33 -0.09 -1.55
C MET A 378 -26.28 -1.10 -2.04
N ILE A 379 -26.32 -2.33 -1.52
CA ILE A 379 -25.38 -3.40 -1.93
C ILE A 379 -25.53 -3.68 -3.43
N ALA A 380 -26.77 -3.77 -3.94
CA ALA A 380 -27.02 -4.00 -5.35
C ALA A 380 -26.48 -2.87 -6.23
N PHE A 381 -26.72 -1.61 -5.87
CA PHE A 381 -26.17 -0.47 -6.60
C PHE A 381 -24.64 -0.44 -6.57
N LYS A 382 -24.03 -0.54 -5.38
CA LYS A 382 -22.57 -0.50 -5.23
C LYS A 382 -21.87 -1.60 -6.01
N SER A 383 -22.37 -2.83 -5.92
CA SER A 383 -21.85 -3.98 -6.67
C SER A 383 -21.95 -3.77 -8.19
N ALA A 384 -23.05 -3.18 -8.67
CA ALA A 384 -23.19 -2.87 -10.09
C ALA A 384 -22.26 -1.72 -10.51
N ALA A 385 -22.11 -0.68 -9.68
CA ALA A 385 -21.27 0.47 -9.97
C ALA A 385 -19.78 0.10 -10.03
N THR A 386 -19.27 -0.68 -9.07
CA THR A 386 -17.89 -1.20 -9.12
C THR A 386 -17.69 -2.16 -10.28
N GLY A 387 -18.68 -3.02 -10.57
CA GLY A 387 -18.67 -3.88 -11.76
C GLY A 387 -18.64 -3.12 -13.09
N ALA A 388 -19.08 -1.85 -13.10
CA ALA A 388 -18.97 -0.95 -14.25
C ALA A 388 -17.69 -0.09 -14.26
N GLY A 389 -16.80 -0.28 -13.28
CA GLY A 389 -15.51 0.41 -13.19
C GLY A 389 -15.51 1.68 -12.34
N PHE A 390 -16.58 1.98 -11.60
CA PHE A 390 -16.57 3.11 -10.67
C PHE A 390 -15.86 2.77 -9.36
N THR A 391 -14.99 3.67 -8.91
CA THR A 391 -14.44 3.69 -7.55
C THR A 391 -15.23 4.66 -6.68
N LEU A 392 -15.71 4.20 -5.51
CA LEU A 392 -16.58 4.99 -4.63
C LEU A 392 -15.83 5.43 -3.36
N TYR A 393 -15.59 6.73 -3.21
CA TYR A 393 -14.96 7.29 -2.02
C TYR A 393 -16.02 7.83 -1.07
N GLN A 394 -16.04 7.28 0.15
CA GLN A 394 -16.89 7.74 1.24
C GLN A 394 -16.05 8.43 2.31
N THR A 395 -16.68 9.34 3.05
CA THR A 395 -16.04 10.02 4.17
C THR A 395 -15.71 9.03 5.28
N SER A 396 -14.67 9.34 6.04
CA SER A 396 -14.40 8.65 7.31
C SER A 396 -13.69 9.58 8.27
N GLN A 397 -13.66 9.20 9.55
CA GLN A 397 -12.84 9.88 10.54
C GLN A 397 -11.45 9.25 10.59
N ASP A 398 -10.42 10.08 10.56
CA ASP A 398 -9.07 9.65 10.88
C ASP A 398 -8.93 9.37 12.38
N PRO A 399 -8.52 8.16 12.80
CA PRO A 399 -8.60 7.73 14.20
C PRO A 399 -7.61 8.47 15.13
N GLN A 400 -6.51 9.03 14.61
CA GLN A 400 -5.53 9.73 15.45
C GLN A 400 -5.79 11.23 15.51
N THR A 401 -6.11 11.87 14.38
CA THR A 401 -6.35 13.32 14.32
C THR A 401 -7.79 13.69 14.67
N GLY A 402 -8.73 12.76 14.50
CA GLY A 402 -10.16 13.02 14.63
C GLY A 402 -10.76 13.77 13.44
N GLU A 403 -9.96 14.08 12.41
CA GLU A 403 -10.39 14.81 11.22
C GLU A 403 -11.24 13.94 10.31
N TRP A 404 -12.37 14.47 9.89
CA TRP A 404 -13.20 13.86 8.86
C TRP A 404 -12.76 14.31 7.47
N GLY A 405 -12.95 13.43 6.47
CA GLY A 405 -12.66 13.73 5.09
C GLY A 405 -12.67 12.49 4.21
N TYR A 406 -12.26 12.66 2.96
CA TYR A 406 -12.11 11.58 1.98
C TYR A 406 -10.66 11.08 1.97
N TYR A 407 -10.51 9.76 2.05
CA TYR A 407 -9.20 9.12 2.11
C TYR A 407 -9.07 8.02 1.06
N CYS A 408 -7.87 7.90 0.51
CA CYS A 408 -7.48 6.83 -0.40
C CYS A 408 -6.18 6.16 0.05
N TYR A 409 -5.88 5.01 -0.55
CA TYR A 409 -4.79 4.12 -0.14
C TYR A 409 -3.95 3.70 -1.35
N TYR A 410 -2.63 3.73 -1.19
CA TYR A 410 -1.67 3.30 -2.20
C TYR A 410 -0.84 2.14 -1.68
N TYR A 411 -0.63 1.11 -2.49
CA TYR A 411 0.12 -0.08 -2.09
C TYR A 411 1.50 -0.13 -2.70
N TYR A 412 2.46 -0.58 -1.90
CA TYR A 412 3.84 -0.76 -2.30
C TYR A 412 4.37 -2.08 -1.72
N TRP A 413 4.72 -3.03 -2.58
CA TRP A 413 5.42 -4.24 -2.18
C TRP A 413 6.92 -4.00 -2.15
N ASN A 414 7.58 -4.42 -1.06
CA ASN A 414 8.98 -4.09 -0.83
C ASN A 414 9.90 -4.80 -1.81
N ARG A 415 10.55 -4.01 -2.66
CA ARG A 415 11.53 -4.48 -3.64
C ARG A 415 12.91 -4.59 -3.00
N HIS A 416 13.60 -5.71 -3.25
CA HIS A 416 14.91 -6.08 -2.73
C HIS A 416 15.94 -6.24 -3.84
N ASN A 417 15.72 -7.17 -4.77
CA ASN A 417 16.66 -7.46 -5.84
C ASN A 417 16.07 -7.08 -7.21
N ASP A 418 16.02 -5.77 -7.46
CA ASP A 418 15.51 -5.19 -8.71
C ASP A 418 16.34 -5.67 -9.91
N ASN A 419 15.64 -6.20 -10.93
CA ASN A 419 16.27 -6.66 -12.16
C ASN A 419 16.35 -5.57 -13.24
N GLY A 420 15.78 -4.38 -12.99
CA GLY A 420 15.73 -3.24 -13.88
C GLY A 420 14.78 -3.41 -15.07
N GLN A 421 13.91 -4.44 -15.05
CA GLN A 421 12.98 -4.77 -16.13
C GLN A 421 11.54 -4.61 -15.65
N ALA A 422 10.95 -3.45 -15.94
CA ALA A 422 9.57 -3.16 -15.58
C ALA A 422 8.60 -4.20 -16.18
N GLY A 423 7.74 -4.76 -15.33
CA GLY A 423 6.71 -5.72 -15.73
C GLY A 423 7.20 -7.16 -15.96
N ALA A 424 8.47 -7.44 -15.65
CA ALA A 424 9.03 -8.78 -15.73
C ALA A 424 9.68 -9.13 -14.39
N MET A 425 8.96 -9.85 -13.54
CA MET A 425 9.44 -10.12 -12.19
C MET A 425 10.64 -11.08 -12.14
N GLY A 426 11.69 -10.67 -11.44
CA GLY A 426 12.93 -11.40 -11.21
C GLY A 426 12.91 -12.26 -9.93
N PRO A 427 13.88 -13.19 -9.79
CA PRO A 427 14.03 -13.95 -8.55
C PRO A 427 14.38 -13.07 -7.35
N MET A 428 13.70 -13.28 -6.21
CA MET A 428 13.93 -12.56 -4.95
C MET A 428 13.76 -11.03 -5.07
N GLU A 429 13.02 -10.58 -6.08
CA GLU A 429 12.76 -9.17 -6.32
C GLU A 429 11.89 -8.55 -5.24
N PHE A 430 10.87 -9.26 -4.76
CA PHE A 430 10.00 -8.83 -3.66
C PHE A 430 10.28 -9.68 -2.43
N ALA A 431 11.06 -9.11 -1.51
CA ALA A 431 11.47 -9.78 -0.29
C ALA A 431 11.88 -8.77 0.77
N VAL A 432 11.88 -9.21 2.02
CA VAL A 432 12.54 -8.51 3.12
C VAL A 432 13.65 -9.41 3.65
N VAL A 433 14.89 -9.01 3.44
CA VAL A 433 16.08 -9.76 3.83
C VAL A 433 16.73 -9.10 5.04
N ARG A 434 17.07 -9.91 6.05
CA ARG A 434 17.73 -9.42 7.26
C ARG A 434 19.00 -8.64 6.94
N ASN A 435 19.39 -7.72 7.83
CA ASN A 435 20.61 -6.94 7.68
C ASN A 435 20.66 -6.05 6.42
N ASN A 436 19.51 -5.71 5.86
CA ASN A 436 19.34 -4.66 4.87
C ASN A 436 18.53 -3.50 5.45
N VAL A 437 18.78 -2.32 4.93
CA VAL A 437 17.97 -1.12 5.17
C VAL A 437 17.32 -0.73 3.84
N TYR A 438 16.00 -0.68 3.83
CA TYR A 438 15.20 -0.24 2.69
C TYR A 438 14.79 1.21 2.91
N LYS A 439 15.14 2.09 1.98
CA LYS A 439 14.93 3.54 2.09
C LYS A 439 13.79 3.96 1.19
N LEU A 440 12.64 4.26 1.77
CA LEU A 440 11.40 4.52 1.04
C LEU A 440 11.14 6.02 0.92
N ALA A 441 10.88 6.52 -0.29
CA ALA A 441 10.39 7.87 -0.53
C ALA A 441 9.33 7.85 -1.62
N VAL A 442 8.12 8.32 -1.32
CA VAL A 442 7.07 8.48 -2.34
C VAL A 442 7.38 9.73 -3.14
N THR A 443 7.53 9.61 -4.46
CA THR A 443 7.86 10.75 -5.34
C THR A 443 6.70 11.16 -6.21
N THR A 444 5.82 10.21 -6.57
CA THR A 444 4.71 10.47 -7.50
C THR A 444 3.46 9.72 -7.09
N LEU A 445 2.30 10.38 -7.15
CA LEU A 445 0.96 9.77 -7.15
C LEU A 445 0.30 10.01 -8.51
N HIS A 446 0.09 8.98 -9.32
CA HIS A 446 -0.32 9.15 -10.73
C HIS A 446 -1.83 9.34 -10.91
N THR A 447 -2.62 8.74 -10.03
CA THR A 447 -4.08 8.73 -10.04
C THR A 447 -4.57 8.60 -8.60
N LEU A 448 -5.87 8.77 -8.35
CA LEU A 448 -6.45 8.47 -7.04
C LEU A 448 -6.21 6.99 -6.67
N GLY A 449 -5.81 6.74 -5.43
CA GLY A 449 -5.63 5.38 -4.91
C GLY A 449 -6.94 4.68 -4.56
N HIS A 450 -6.83 3.50 -3.95
CA HIS A 450 -7.96 2.67 -3.54
C HIS A 450 -8.83 3.35 -2.46
N PRO A 451 -10.17 3.21 -2.47
CA PRO A 451 -11.04 3.77 -1.44
C PRO A 451 -10.85 3.01 -0.13
N ARG A 452 -11.26 3.54 1.03
CA ARG A 452 -11.11 2.80 2.31
C ARG A 452 -11.79 1.42 2.30
N ILE A 453 -13.01 1.38 1.78
CA ILE A 453 -13.91 0.23 1.81
C ILE A 453 -13.59 -0.67 0.60
N PRO A 454 -13.15 -1.93 0.78
CA PRO A 454 -12.86 -2.86 -0.31
C PRO A 454 -14.00 -3.01 -1.32
N GLU A 455 -15.24 -3.11 -0.87
CA GLU A 455 -16.41 -3.30 -1.72
C GLU A 455 -16.75 -2.10 -2.62
N ASN A 456 -16.14 -0.95 -2.34
CA ASN A 456 -16.29 0.27 -3.14
C ASN A 456 -15.21 0.40 -4.23
N ASP A 457 -14.32 -0.58 -4.35
CA ASP A 457 -13.20 -0.60 -5.28
C ASP A 457 -13.52 -1.54 -6.46
N PRO A 458 -13.43 -1.09 -7.73
CA PRO A 458 -13.53 -1.99 -8.86
C PRO A 458 -12.32 -2.93 -8.98
N GLU A 459 -11.19 -2.53 -8.38
CA GLU A 459 -10.02 -3.40 -8.26
C GLU A 459 -10.14 -4.24 -6.98
N ASP A 460 -10.27 -5.54 -7.17
CA ASP A 460 -10.27 -6.54 -6.09
C ASP A 460 -8.99 -7.37 -6.21
N PRO A 461 -7.88 -6.97 -5.54
CA PRO A 461 -6.64 -7.73 -5.56
C PRO A 461 -6.86 -9.17 -5.12
N ASP A 462 -6.34 -10.14 -5.87
CA ASP A 462 -6.32 -11.55 -5.44
C ASP A 462 -5.00 -11.86 -4.71
N PRO A 463 -4.98 -12.72 -3.68
CA PRO A 463 -3.74 -13.15 -3.03
C PRO A 463 -2.67 -13.74 -3.97
N LYS A 464 -3.08 -14.24 -5.13
CA LYS A 464 -2.21 -14.81 -6.17
C LYS A 464 -1.80 -13.79 -7.23
N ASP A 465 -2.33 -12.58 -7.19
CA ASP A 465 -1.87 -11.52 -8.08
C ASP A 465 -0.35 -11.34 -7.91
N PRO A 466 0.40 -11.20 -9.02
CA PRO A 466 1.83 -10.96 -8.95
C PRO A 466 2.12 -9.61 -8.29
N ASP A 467 3.23 -9.54 -7.55
CA ASP A 467 3.66 -8.30 -6.86
C ASP A 467 4.06 -7.17 -7.83
N GLU A 468 4.31 -7.50 -9.09
CA GLU A 468 4.58 -6.52 -10.16
C GLU A 468 3.41 -6.44 -11.13
N LYS A 469 2.83 -5.24 -11.25
CA LYS A 469 1.77 -4.91 -12.22
C LYS A 469 2.22 -3.76 -13.13
N SER A 470 1.62 -3.68 -14.32
CA SER A 470 1.87 -2.59 -15.28
C SER A 470 1.18 -1.28 -14.91
N GLU A 471 0.16 -1.35 -14.06
CA GLU A 471 -0.59 -0.18 -13.59
C GLU A 471 0.17 0.46 -12.42
N VAL A 472 0.51 1.73 -12.57
CA VAL A 472 1.33 2.47 -11.61
C VAL A 472 0.50 3.54 -10.95
N TYR A 473 -0.04 3.24 -9.77
CA TYR A 473 -0.73 4.22 -8.92
C TYR A 473 0.24 5.19 -8.22
N ILE A 474 1.42 4.68 -7.86
CA ILE A 474 2.40 5.34 -7.02
C ILE A 474 3.81 5.02 -7.50
N THR A 475 4.70 6.01 -7.41
CA THR A 475 6.15 5.80 -7.57
C THR A 475 6.83 5.97 -6.23
N VAL A 476 7.52 4.91 -5.79
CA VAL A 476 8.33 4.88 -4.58
C VAL A 476 9.78 4.69 -4.98
N SER A 477 10.63 5.67 -4.67
CA SER A 477 12.07 5.53 -4.76
C SER A 477 12.56 4.63 -3.62
N VAL A 478 13.24 3.54 -3.97
CA VAL A 478 13.77 2.57 -3.01
C VAL A 478 15.25 2.31 -3.24
N ASP A 479 16.03 2.59 -2.19
CA ASP A 479 17.43 2.17 -2.12
C ASP A 479 17.58 1.06 -1.07
N VAL A 480 18.20 -0.05 -1.47
CA VAL A 480 18.55 -1.17 -0.59
C VAL A 480 20.02 -1.06 -0.24
N VAL A 481 20.33 -0.75 1.02
CA VAL A 481 21.72 -0.61 1.47
C VAL A 481 22.09 -1.71 2.46
N PRO A 482 23.29 -2.31 2.33
CA PRO A 482 23.78 -3.28 3.30
C PRO A 482 23.87 -2.63 4.68
N TRP A 483 23.33 -3.29 5.69
CA TRP A 483 23.51 -2.82 7.05
C TRP A 483 24.84 -3.34 7.57
N VAL A 484 25.85 -2.46 7.61
CA VAL A 484 27.24 -2.84 7.92
C VAL A 484 27.36 -3.84 9.08
N ALA A 485 28.13 -4.89 8.83
CA ALA A 485 28.48 -5.90 9.81
C ALA A 485 29.20 -5.26 11.00
N ARG A 486 28.97 -5.80 12.20
CA ARG A 486 29.66 -5.36 13.41
C ARG A 486 30.68 -6.39 13.84
N LEU A 487 31.78 -5.91 14.42
CA LEU A 487 32.76 -6.74 15.11
C LEU A 487 32.26 -6.95 16.54
N ASN A 488 32.21 -8.21 16.97
CA ASN A 488 31.89 -8.57 18.34
C ASN A 488 33.04 -9.38 18.96
N ASN A 489 33.54 -8.94 20.10
CA ASN A 489 34.53 -9.66 20.91
C ASN A 489 33.78 -10.44 21.99
N ILE A 490 34.06 -11.74 22.13
CA ILE A 490 33.38 -12.60 23.11
C ILE A 490 34.41 -13.28 24.02
N GLU A 491 34.27 -13.04 25.32
CA GLU A 491 35.01 -13.66 26.42
C GLU A 491 34.02 -14.52 27.22
N PHE A 492 34.39 -15.77 27.56
CA PHE A 492 33.52 -16.74 28.25
C PHE A 492 34.03 -17.12 29.64
#